data_AF-A0A0P4WKB2-F1
#
_entry.id   AF-A0A0P4WKB2-F1
#
_cell.length_a   1.000
_cell.length_b   1.000
_cell.length_c   1.000
_cell.angle_alpha   90.00
_cell.angle_beta   90.00
_cell.angle_gamma   90.00
#
_symmetry.space_group_name_H-M   'P 1'
#
loop_
_entity.id
_entity.type
_entity.pdbx_description
1 polymer ?
#
loop_
_entity_poly.entity_id
_entity_poly.type
_entity_poly.pdbx_seq_one_letter_code
_entity_poly.pdbx_strand_id
1 'polypeptide(L)'
;MATFALIAHWLACIWYAIGNAERPGLPHKIGWLDHLANATRQYYYGNSTGGPTLRAKYVTALYFTFSSLTSVGFGNVAPNTDVEKIFTILVMLIGCKYEWVRPVTR
;
A
#
# COMPACT_ATOMS: atom_id res chain seq x y z
N MET A 1 -9.36 0.15 -19.34
CA MET A 1 -9.56 -0.79 -18.21
C MET A 1 -8.30 -1.59 -17.90
N ALA A 2 -7.71 -2.31 -18.87
CA ALA A 2 -6.47 -3.08 -18.64
C ALA A 2 -5.27 -2.22 -18.22
N THR A 3 -5.10 -1.03 -18.81
CA THR A 3 -4.03 -0.08 -18.46
C THR A 3 -4.10 0.40 -17.01
N PHE A 4 -5.31 0.63 -16.49
CA PHE A 4 -5.54 1.01 -15.10
C PHE A 4 -5.13 -0.09 -14.13
N ALA A 5 -5.48 -1.35 -14.42
CA ALA A 5 -5.11 -2.49 -13.60
C ALA A 5 -3.58 -2.72 -13.58
N LEU A 6 -2.90 -2.49 -14.71
CA LEU A 6 -1.44 -2.63 -14.81
C LEU A 6 -0.71 -1.55 -14.00
N ILE A 7 -1.20 -0.30 -14.04
CA ILE A 7 -0.66 0.80 -13.22
C ILE A 7 -0.89 0.51 -11.72
N ALA A 8 -2.09 0.05 -11.33
CA ALA A 8 -2.38 -0.32 -9.95
C ALA A 8 -1.45 -1.44 -9.45
N HIS A 9 -1.20 -2.45 -10.28
CA HIS A 9 -0.24 -3.52 -9.96
C HIS A 9 1.18 -2.98 -9.75
N TRP A 10 1.66 -2.11 -10.65
CA TRP A 10 2.98 -1.49 -10.52
C TRP A 10 3.12 -0.69 -9.23
N LEU A 11 2.13 0.15 -8.92
CA LEU A 11 2.13 0.94 -7.69
C LEU A 11 2.06 0.03 -6.45
N ALA A 12 1.32 -1.08 -6.50
CA ALA A 12 1.24 -2.03 -5.39
C ALA A 12 2.58 -2.74 -5.14
N CYS A 13 3.28 -3.11 -6.21
CA CYS A 13 4.62 -3.69 -6.13
C CYS A 13 5.63 -2.70 -5.55
N ILE A 14 5.58 -1.44 -5.97
CA ILE A 14 6.45 -0.38 -5.43
C ILE A 14 6.14 -0.14 -3.95
N TRP A 15 4.86 -0.08 -3.58
CA TRP A 15 4.43 0.05 -2.19
C TRP A 15 4.96 -1.06 -1.28
N TYR A 16 4.89 -2.30 -1.78
CA TYR A 16 5.47 -3.45 -1.11
C TYR A 16 6.99 -3.38 -0.99
N ALA A 17 7.67 -2.97 -2.06
CA ALA A 17 9.13 -2.80 -2.06
C ALA A 17 9.58 -1.76 -1.03
N ILE A 18 8.88 -0.61 -0.95
CA ILE A 18 9.16 0.44 0.05
C ILE A 18 9.01 -0.12 1.46
N GLY A 19 7.86 -0.73 1.78
CA GLY A 19 7.63 -1.28 3.11
C GLY A 19 8.66 -2.36 3.49
N ASN A 20 9.07 -3.21 2.54
CA ASN A 20 10.07 -4.24 2.82
C ASN A 20 11.50 -3.68 2.94
N ALA A 21 11.83 -2.62 2.19
CA ALA A 21 13.14 -1.96 2.24
C ALA A 21 13.32 -1.10 3.49
N GLU A 22 12.26 -0.42 3.96
CA GLU A 22 12.33 0.40 5.17
C GLU A 22 12.31 -0.44 6.45
N ARG A 23 11.61 -1.59 6.43
CA ARG A 23 11.48 -2.49 7.59
C ARG A 23 12.77 -2.76 8.38
N PRO A 24 13.91 -3.14 7.77
CA PRO A 24 15.16 -3.39 8.51
C PRO A 24 15.86 -2.13 9.01
N GLY A 25 15.61 -0.96 8.40
CA GLY A 25 16.25 0.31 8.75
C GLY A 25 15.51 1.13 9.81
N LEU A 26 14.25 0.78 10.11
CA LEU A 26 13.42 1.52 11.06
C LEU A 26 13.73 1.12 12.52
N PRO A 27 14.01 2.10 13.41
CA PRO A 27 14.20 1.82 14.84
C PRO A 27 12.91 1.35 15.53
N HIS A 28 11.75 1.71 14.98
CA HIS A 28 10.43 1.26 15.45
C HIS A 28 9.67 0.54 14.33
N LYS A 29 9.11 -0.63 14.64
CA LYS A 29 8.29 -1.46 13.72
C LYS A 29 6.89 -0.88 13.51
N ILE A 30 6.83 0.34 12.96
CA ILE A 30 5.57 1.09 12.73
C ILE A 30 5.04 0.97 11.30
N GLY A 31 5.78 0.36 10.38
CA GLY A 31 5.40 0.28 8.95
C GLY A 31 4.11 -0.50 8.70
N TRP A 32 3.51 -0.31 7.53
CA TRP A 32 2.22 -0.94 7.19
C TRP A 32 2.27 -2.48 7.23
N LEU A 33 3.44 -3.07 6.95
CA LEU A 33 3.67 -4.52 7.05
C LEU A 33 3.59 -5.06 8.47
N ASP A 34 4.04 -4.29 9.46
CA ASP A 34 3.96 -4.67 10.87
C ASP A 34 2.53 -4.50 11.40
N HIS A 35 1.81 -3.48 10.93
CA HIS A 35 0.37 -3.34 11.20
C HIS A 35 -0.43 -4.51 10.60
N LEU A 36 -0.12 -4.92 9.37
CA LEU A 36 -0.73 -6.10 8.74
C LEU A 36 -0.42 -7.39 9.50
N ALA A 37 0.82 -7.56 9.96
CA ALA A 37 1.22 -8.70 10.78
C ALA A 37 0.43 -8.78 12.08
N ASN A 38 0.21 -7.63 12.73
CA ASN A 38 -0.61 -7.54 13.93
C ASN A 38 -2.08 -7.91 13.64
N ALA A 39 -2.65 -7.35 12.57
CA ALA A 39 -4.04 -7.62 12.18
C ALA A 39 -4.30 -9.09 11.81
N THR A 40 -3.31 -9.75 11.18
CA THR A 40 -3.40 -11.17 10.78
C THR A 40 -2.95 -12.14 11.87
N ARG A 41 -2.49 -11.63 13.04
CA ARG A 41 -1.82 -12.39 14.11
C ARG A 41 -0.61 -13.22 13.60
N GLN A 42 0.03 -12.75 12.54
CA GLN A 42 1.23 -13.35 11.95
C GLN A 42 2.42 -12.43 12.21
N TYR A 43 2.91 -12.45 13.44
CA TYR A 43 4.01 -11.58 13.88
C TYR A 43 5.33 -11.95 13.23
N TYR A 44 6.20 -10.96 13.08
CA TYR A 44 7.58 -11.17 12.65
C TYR A 44 8.48 -11.43 13.85
N TYR A 45 9.30 -12.47 13.77
CA TYR A 45 10.29 -12.81 14.78
C TYR A 45 11.49 -11.85 14.75
N GLY A 46 12.29 -11.85 15.82
CA GLY A 46 13.44 -10.95 16.00
C GLY A 46 14.48 -11.02 14.86
N ASN A 47 14.56 -12.14 14.16
CA ASN A 47 15.48 -12.37 13.04
C ASN A 47 14.88 -11.95 11.68
N SER A 48 13.83 -11.13 11.67
CA SER A 48 13.04 -10.79 10.47
C SER A 48 12.43 -12.00 9.75
N THR A 49 12.41 -13.16 10.41
CA THR A 49 11.75 -14.37 9.95
C THR A 49 10.27 -14.34 10.34
N GLY A 50 9.42 -15.01 9.57
CA GLY A 50 7.96 -15.00 9.77
C GLY A 50 7.24 -13.83 9.10
N GLY A 51 6.07 -13.47 9.63
CA GLY A 51 5.19 -12.47 9.05
C GLY A 51 4.10 -13.01 8.12
N PRO A 52 3.24 -12.12 7.60
CA PRO A 52 2.15 -12.49 6.71
C PRO A 52 2.62 -13.09 5.40
N THR A 53 1.81 -14.02 4.87
CA THR A 53 2.10 -14.68 3.59
C THR A 53 2.27 -13.68 2.45
N LEU A 54 3.06 -14.02 1.43
CA LEU A 54 3.27 -13.17 0.25
C LEU A 54 1.94 -12.77 -0.42
N ARG A 55 0.97 -13.69 -0.44
CA ARG A 55 -0.37 -13.42 -1.00
C ARG A 55 -1.10 -12.36 -0.19
N ALA A 56 -1.07 -12.45 1.14
CA ALA A 56 -1.69 -11.45 2.01
C ALA A 56 -1.07 -10.07 1.78
N LYS A 57 0.27 -9.98 1.78
CA LYS A 57 1.02 -8.75 1.48
C LYS A 57 0.61 -8.14 0.14
N TYR A 58 0.58 -8.96 -0.91
CA TYR A 58 0.22 -8.52 -2.25
C TYR A 58 -1.23 -8.04 -2.35
N VAL A 59 -2.19 -8.79 -1.81
CA VAL A 59 -3.61 -8.42 -1.83
C VAL A 59 -3.86 -7.13 -1.04
N THR A 60 -3.19 -6.96 0.10
CA THR A 60 -3.28 -5.73 0.89
C THR A 60 -2.68 -4.52 0.16
N ALA A 61 -1.52 -4.68 -0.49
CA ALA A 61 -0.90 -3.61 -1.29
C ALA A 61 -1.76 -3.23 -2.51
N LEU A 62 -2.34 -4.21 -3.20
CA LEU A 62 -3.31 -3.97 -4.26
C LEU A 62 -4.55 -3.25 -3.74
N TYR A 63 -5.10 -3.70 -2.61
CA TYR A 63 -6.27 -3.08 -2.00
C TYR A 63 -6.00 -1.61 -1.70
N PHE A 64 -4.85 -1.29 -1.10
CA PHE A 64 -4.44 0.07 -0.79
C PHE A 64 -4.31 0.96 -2.04
N THR A 65 -3.65 0.46 -3.09
CA THR A 65 -3.47 1.21 -4.33
C THR A 65 -4.76 1.38 -5.11
N PHE A 66 -5.59 0.35 -5.23
CA PHE A 66 -6.90 0.47 -5.85
C PHE A 66 -7.79 1.45 -5.10
N SER A 67 -7.87 1.34 -3.77
CA SER A 67 -8.72 2.24 -2.97
C SER A 67 -8.22 3.69 -2.95
N SER A 68 -6.91 3.91 -3.13
CA SER A 68 -6.33 5.25 -3.31
C SER A 68 -6.56 5.80 -4.71
N LEU A 69 -6.46 4.96 -5.75
CA LEU A 69 -6.70 5.35 -7.15
C LEU A 69 -8.18 5.60 -7.44
N THR A 70 -9.10 4.91 -6.76
CA THR A 70 -10.55 5.13 -6.88
C THR A 70 -11.09 6.13 -5.86
N SER A 71 -10.21 6.79 -5.10
CA SER A 71 -10.55 7.78 -4.06
C SER A 71 -11.54 7.28 -2.98
N VAL A 72 -11.67 5.97 -2.78
CA VAL A 72 -12.59 5.39 -1.78
C VAL A 72 -11.98 5.44 -0.38
N GLY A 73 -10.68 5.14 -0.25
CA GLY A 73 -9.89 5.40 0.95
C GLY A 73 -10.46 4.86 2.29
N PHE A 74 -10.65 3.54 2.43
CA PHE A 74 -11.23 2.94 3.65
C PHE A 74 -10.39 3.07 4.94
N GLY A 75 -9.10 3.38 4.85
CA GLY A 75 -8.24 3.63 6.02
C GLY A 75 -7.77 2.39 6.82
N ASN A 76 -8.17 1.17 6.45
CA ASN A 76 -7.74 -0.07 7.13
C ASN A 76 -6.22 -0.33 7.02
N VAL A 77 -5.59 0.24 6.00
CA VAL A 77 -4.15 0.19 5.76
C VAL A 77 -3.72 1.61 5.50
N ALA A 78 -2.82 2.13 6.33
CA ALA A 78 -2.38 3.50 6.27
C ALA A 78 -0.85 3.58 6.18
N PRO A 79 -0.31 4.58 5.47
CA PRO A 79 1.10 4.92 5.52
C PRO A 79 1.47 5.44 6.92
N ASN A 80 2.44 4.81 7.57
CA ASN A 80 2.90 5.21 8.91
C ASN A 80 4.26 5.91 8.84
N THR A 81 5.16 5.45 7.96
CA THR A 81 6.49 6.05 7.80
C THR A 81 6.43 7.28 6.87
N ASP A 82 7.45 8.13 6.92
CA ASP A 82 7.49 9.33 6.08
C ASP A 82 7.63 8.99 4.59
N VAL A 83 8.40 7.96 4.25
CA VAL A 83 8.52 7.48 2.86
C VAL A 83 7.19 6.87 2.38
N GLU A 84 6.53 6.10 3.24
CA GLU A 84 5.20 5.56 2.99
C GLU A 84 4.18 6.68 2.71
N LYS A 85 4.21 7.76 3.52
CA LYS A 85 3.32 8.92 3.36
C LYS A 85 3.59 9.68 2.07
N ILE A 86 4.86 9.95 1.75
CA ILE A 86 5.25 10.65 0.51
C ILE A 86 4.79 9.87 -0.72
N PHE A 87 5.01 8.55 -0.75
CA PHE A 87 4.55 7.73 -1.87
C PHE A 87 3.02 7.74 -2.00
N THR A 88 2.30 7.68 -0.88
CA THR A 88 0.84 7.73 -0.89
C THR A 88 0.32 9.04 -1.48
N ILE A 89 0.93 10.18 -1.14
CA ILE A 89 0.59 11.48 -1.72
C ILE A 89 0.77 11.47 -3.25
N LEU A 90 1.88 10.90 -3.74
CA LEU A 90 2.12 10.77 -5.19
C LEU A 90 1.06 9.90 -5.87
N VAL A 91 0.68 8.77 -5.26
CA VAL A 91 -0.37 7.89 -5.78
C VAL A 91 -1.73 8.60 -5.82
N MET A 92 -2.07 9.38 -4.79
CA MET A 92 -3.30 10.16 -4.74
C MET A 92 -3.34 11.24 -5.85
N LEU A 93 -2.23 11.96 -6.08
CA LEU A 93 -2.13 12.94 -7.17
C LEU A 93 -2.34 12.29 -8.55
N ILE A 94 -1.79 11.09 -8.75
CA ILE A 94 -1.99 10.29 -9.95
C ILE A 94 -3.46 9.85 -10.09
N GLY A 95 -4.09 9.41 -8.99
CA GLY A 95 -5.51 9.05 -8.92
C GLY A 95 -6.46 10.19 -9.30
N CYS A 96 -6.23 11.40 -8.77
CA CYS A 96 -7.02 12.60 -9.09
C CYS A 96 -7.04 12.89 -10.61
N LYS A 97 -5.93 12.64 -11.32
CA LYS A 97 -5.86 12.85 -12.77
C LYS A 97 -6.74 11.87 -13.55
N TYR A 98 -6.93 10.65 -13.06
CA TYR A 98 -7.78 9.65 -13.72
C TYR A 98 -9.27 9.83 -13.41
N GLU A 99 -9.62 10.39 -12.26
CA GLU A 99 -11.00 10.69 -11.88
C GLU A 99 -11.57 11.89 -12.65
N TRP A 100 -10.73 12.89 -12.97
CA TRP A 100 -11.06 14.03 -13.84
C TRP A 100 -11.34 13.67 -15.31
N VAL A 101 -11.09 12.42 -15.74
CA VAL A 101 -11.38 11.93 -17.10
C VAL A 101 -12.76 11.28 -17.21
N ARG A 102 -13.48 11.10 -16.10
CA ARG A 102 -14.90 10.71 -16.17
C ARG A 102 -15.75 11.99 -16.15
N PRO A 103 -16.34 12.40 -17.29
CA PRO A 103 -17.41 13.38 -17.22
C PRO A 103 -18.48 12.79 -16.29
N VAL A 104 -18.75 13.48 -15.20
CA VAL A 104 -19.98 13.32 -14.45
C VAL A 104 -21.08 13.70 -15.43
N THR A 105 -21.58 12.74 -16.19
CA THR A 105 -22.89 12.87 -16.84
C THR A 105 -23.92 12.71 -15.73
N ARG A 106 -24.21 13.82 -15.06
CA ARG A 106 -25.55 14.13 -14.61
C ARG A 106 -26.05 15.32 -15.40
#